data_AF-A0A6I2XKK6-F1
#
_entry.id   AF-A0A6I2XKK6-F1
#
_cell.length_a   1.000
_cell.length_b   1.000
_cell.length_c   1.000
_cell.angle_alpha   90.00
_cell.angle_beta   90.00
_cell.angle_gamma   90.00
#
_symmetry.space_group_name_H-M   'P 1'
#
loop_
_entity.id
_entity.type
_entity.pdbx_description
1 polymer ?
#
loop_
_entity_poly.entity_id
_entity_poly.type
_entity_poly.pdbx_seq_one_letter_code
_entity_poly.pdbx_strand_id
1 'polypeptide(L)' 'MSSEEVDRHLAKIAEPHRSTLQSLRQTILEIIPEAEEVISYGFPGYKVEGKIICGFDAFKNHCSYFPHSSLVIPEL' A
#
# COMPACT_ATOMS: atom_id res chain seq x y z
N MET A 1 2.76 -15.66 -0.50
CA MET A 1 2.81 -15.39 -1.95
C MET A 1 2.62 -13.92 -2.25
N SER A 2 1.64 -13.24 -1.66
CA SER A 2 1.38 -11.82 -1.95
C SER A 2 2.49 -10.84 -1.49
N SER A 3 3.18 -11.13 -0.39
CA SER A 3 4.30 -10.30 0.09
C SER A 3 5.48 -10.26 -0.89
N GLU A 4 5.82 -11.39 -1.53
CA GLU A 4 6.87 -11.45 -2.57
C GLU A 4 6.49 -10.70 -3.84
N GLU A 5 5.18 -10.63 -4.16
CA GLU A 5 4.67 -9.87 -5.29
C GLU A 5 4.76 -8.36 -5.02
N VAL A 6 4.45 -7.93 -3.79
CA VAL A 6 4.63 -6.55 -3.34
C VAL A 6 6.11 -6.16 -3.35
N ASP A 7 7.00 -7.04 -2.86
CA ASP A 7 8.46 -6.82 -2.93
C ASP A 7 8.93 -6.60 -4.37
N ARG A 8 8.46 -7.44 -5.30
CA ARG A 8 8.81 -7.33 -6.72
C ARG A 8 8.26 -6.06 -7.35
N HIS A 9 7.10 -5.58 -6.90
CA HIS A 9 6.55 -4.29 -7.34
C HIS A 9 7.41 -3.13 -6.86
N LEU A 10 7.70 -3.08 -5.55
CA LEU A 10 8.52 -2.04 -4.94
C LEU A 10 9.94 -2.01 -5.50
N ALA A 11 10.52 -3.16 -5.85
CA ALA A 11 11.84 -3.25 -6.46
C ALA A 11 11.95 -2.52 -7.81
N LYS A 12 10.84 -2.33 -8.53
CA LYS A 12 10.80 -1.61 -9.81
C LYS A 12 10.72 -0.09 -9.65
N ILE A 13 10.44 0.38 -8.43
CA ILE A 13 10.28 1.80 -8.14
C ILE A 13 11.66 2.42 -7.92
N ALA A 14 11.91 3.56 -8.56
CA ALA A 14 13.15 4.33 -8.37
C ALA A 14 13.13 5.10 -7.04
N GLU A 15 14.32 5.39 -6.51
CA GLU A 15 14.44 6.31 -5.37
C GLU A 15 14.05 7.75 -5.76
N PRO A 16 13.51 8.54 -4.83
CA PRO A 16 13.28 8.24 -3.40
C PRO A 16 11.93 7.57 -3.09
N HIS A 17 11.11 7.28 -4.10
CA HIS A 17 9.75 6.78 -3.88
C HIS A 17 9.75 5.38 -3.26
N ARG A 18 10.69 4.51 -3.64
CA ARG A 18 10.79 3.15 -3.12
C ARG A 18 10.98 3.12 -1.61
N SER A 19 11.99 3.81 -1.10
CA SER A 19 12.24 3.89 0.35
C SER A 19 11.04 4.46 1.12
N THR A 20 10.40 5.49 0.57
CA THR A 20 9.17 6.08 1.14
C THR A 20 8.04 5.05 1.25
N LEU A 21 7.75 4.30 0.18
CA LEU A 21 6.68 3.29 0.18
C LEU A 21 7.03 2.08 1.04
N GLN A 22 8.31 1.72 1.16
CA GLN A 22 8.76 0.69 2.10
C GLN A 22 8.52 1.11 3.55
N SER A 23 8.79 2.37 3.91
CA SER A 23 8.44 2.89 5.24
C SER A 23 6.94 2.85 5.48
N LEU A 24 6.12 3.28 4.51
CA LEU A 24 4.65 3.22 4.61
C LEU A 24 4.16 1.78 4.84
N ARG A 25 4.71 0.81 4.09
CA ARG A 25 4.39 -0.61 4.23
C ARG A 25 4.65 -1.11 5.66
N GLN A 26 5.81 -0.78 6.23
CA GLN A 26 6.16 -1.17 7.60
C GLN A 26 5.20 -0.54 8.61
N THR A 27 4.92 0.76 8.49
CA THR A 27 3.98 1.45 9.38
C THR A 27 2.58 0.83 9.36
N ILE A 28 2.08 0.41 8.19
CA ILE A 28 0.76 -0.24 8.12
C ILE A 28 0.76 -1.59 8.84
N LEU A 29 1.78 -2.41 8.66
CA LEU A 29 1.91 -3.70 9.33
C LEU A 29 2.14 -3.57 10.84
N GLU A 30 2.78 -2.49 11.30
CA GLU A 30 2.92 -2.19 12.73
C GLU A 30 1.58 -1.83 13.38
N ILE A 31 0.71 -1.11 12.66
CA ILE A 31 -0.61 -0.68 13.16
C ILE A 31 -1.64 -1.82 13.04
N ILE A 32 -1.61 -2.58 11.95
CA ILE A 32 -2.56 -3.65 11.64
C ILE A 32 -1.78 -4.92 11.24
N PRO A 33 -1.24 -5.68 12.22
CA PRO A 33 -0.43 -6.87 11.94
C PRO A 33 -1.16 -7.99 11.19
N GLU A 34 -2.49 -8.03 11.29
CA GLU A 34 -3.37 -8.96 10.60
C GLU A 34 -3.65 -8.58 9.13
N ALA A 35 -3.15 -7.44 8.66
CA ALA A 35 -3.36 -7.00 7.29
C ALA A 35 -2.64 -7.92 6.30
N GLU A 36 -3.41 -8.51 5.39
CA GLU A 36 -2.88 -9.30 4.28
C GLU A 36 -2.43 -8.36 3.16
N GLU A 37 -1.14 -8.38 2.84
CA GLU A 37 -0.65 -7.74 1.63
C GLU A 37 -1.27 -8.41 0.40
N VAL A 38 -1.65 -7.62 -0.61
CA VAL A 38 -2.23 -8.10 -1.87
C VAL A 38 -1.78 -7.18 -3.03
N ILE A 39 -1.77 -7.71 -4.24
CA ILE A 39 -1.79 -6.88 -5.45
C ILE A 39 -3.23 -6.77 -5.93
N SER A 40 -3.75 -5.55 -6.01
CA SER A 40 -5.09 -5.29 -6.52
C SER A 40 -5.05 -4.13 -7.52
N TYR A 41 -5.79 -4.26 -8.62
CA TYR A 41 -5.78 -3.28 -9.72
C TYR A 41 -4.37 -2.90 -10.25
N GLY A 42 -3.39 -3.79 -10.08
CA GLY A 42 -2.02 -3.62 -10.57
C GLY A 42 -1.05 -2.94 -9.61
N PHE A 43 -1.47 -2.59 -8.39
CA PHE A 43 -0.61 -1.98 -7.36
C PHE A 43 -0.75 -2.67 -6.00
N PRO A 44 0.24 -2.49 -5.10
CA PRO A 44 0.19 -2.99 -3.73
C PRO A 44 -0.96 -2.43 -2.92
N GLY A 45 -1.55 -3.28 -2.08
CA GLY A 45 -2.54 -2.88 -1.11
C GLY A 45 -2.65 -3.87 0.04
N TYR A 46 -3.58 -3.56 0.94
CA TYR A 46 -3.84 -4.33 2.14
C TYR A 46 -5.29 -4.73 2.25
N LYS A 47 -5.49 -5.94 2.74
CA LYS A 47 -6.79 -6.56 2.94
C LYS A 47 -6.92 -7.02 4.39
N VAL A 48 -8.03 -6.68 5.02
CA VAL A 48 -8.38 -7.10 6.39
C VAL A 48 -9.75 -7.76 6.34
N GLU A 49 -9.87 -8.95 6.93
CA GLU A 49 -11.14 -9.71 7.01
C GLU A 49 -11.90 -9.82 5.66
N GLY A 50 -11.18 -10.06 4.56
CA GLY A 50 -11.85 -10.18 3.26
C GLY A 50 -11.99 -8.86 2.47
N LYS A 51 -11.72 -7.70 3.07
CA LYS A 51 -11.97 -6.38 2.47
C LYS A 51 -10.68 -5.61 2.23
N ILE A 52 -10.54 -5.01 1.05
CA ILE A 52 -9.40 -4.13 0.74
C ILE A 52 -9.58 -2.82 1.50
N ILE A 53 -8.64 -2.51 2.38
CA ILE A 53 -8.70 -1.32 3.24
C ILE A 53 -7.81 -0.19 2.74
N CYS A 54 -6.73 -0.48 2.02
CA CYS A 54 -5.94 0.55 1.38
C CYS A 54 -5.09 0.01 0.23
N GLY A 55 -4.60 0.92 -0.60
CA GLY A 55 -3.63 0.68 -1.66
C GLY A 55 -2.57 1.78 -1.65
N PHE A 56 -1.43 1.53 -2.27
CA PHE A 56 -0.38 2.53 -2.40
C PHE A 56 0.48 2.25 -3.64
N ASP A 57 0.97 3.33 -4.27
CA ASP A 57 1.87 3.21 -5.41
C ASP A 57 2.71 4.48 -5.62
N ALA A 58 3.74 4.39 -6.48
CA ALA A 58 4.55 5.52 -6.90
C ALA A 58 4.20 5.96 -8.33
N PHE A 59 4.06 7.27 -8.50
CA PHE A 59 3.92 7.92 -9.80
C PHE A 59 5.16 8.76 -10.09
N LYS A 60 5.19 9.39 -11.28
CA LYS A 60 6.36 10.15 -11.76
C LYS A 60 6.87 11.20 -10.75
N ASN A 61 5.95 11.88 -10.06
CA ASN A 61 6.27 13.04 -9.22
C ASN A 61 5.81 12.91 -7.77
N HIS A 62 5.16 11.80 -7.39
CA HIS A 62 4.59 11.62 -6.06
C HIS A 62 4.36 10.15 -5.71
N CYS A 63 4.28 9.86 -4.42
CA CYS A 63 3.68 8.63 -3.91
C CYS A 63 2.19 8.87 -3.62
N SER A 64 1.36 7.87 -3.86
CA SER A 64 -0.07 7.92 -3.58
C SER A 64 -0.45 6.87 -2.55
N TYR A 65 -1.35 7.25 -1.65
CA TYR A 65 -2.02 6.37 -0.72
C TYR A 65 -3.52 6.42 -0.98
N PHE A 66 -4.14 5.25 -1.13
CA PHE A 66 -5.54 5.07 -1.48
C PHE A 66 -6.26 4.41 -0.31
N PRO A 67 -6.95 5.17 0.56
CA PRO A 67 -7.57 4.62 1.78
C PRO A 67 -8.84 3.79 1.54
N HIS A 68 -9.33 3.66 0.29
CA HIS A 68 -10.50 2.86 -0.14
C HIS A 68 -11.77 2.94 0.73
N SER A 69 -11.86 3.92 1.63
CA SER A 69 -12.93 4.11 2.60
C SER A 69 -13.25 5.60 2.69
N SER A 70 -14.52 5.92 2.46
CA SER A 70 -15.05 7.28 2.54
C SER A 70 -14.99 7.85 3.96
N LEU A 71 -14.82 7.01 4.98
CA LEU A 71 -14.72 7.43 6.38
C LEU A 71 -13.35 8.02 6.73
N VAL A 72 -12.33 7.81 5.89
CA VAL A 72 -10.98 8.34 6.14
C VAL A 72 -10.90 9.84 5.88
N ILE A 73 -11.81 10.38 5.06
CA ILE A 73 -11.98 11.82 4.88
C ILE A 73 -13.40 12.18 5.34
N PRO A 74 -13.63 12.36 6.66
CA PRO A 74 -14.97 12.59 7.19
C PRO A 74 -15.56 13.95 6.78
N GLU A 75 -14.76 14.87 6.22
CA GLU A 75 -15.13 16.28 6.00
C GLU A 75 -14.72 16.78 4.60
N LEU A 76 -15.35 16.25 3.56
CA LEU A 76 -15.46 16.93 2.25
C LEU A 76 -16.90 17.34 1.97
#